data_AF-A0A953KRB9-F1
#
_entry.id   AF-A0A953KRB9-F1
#
_cell.length_a   1.000
_cell.length_b   1.000
_cell.length_c   1.000
_cell.angle_alpha   90.00
_cell.angle_beta   90.00
_cell.angle_gamma   90.00
#
_symmetry.space_group_name_H-M   'P 1'
#
loop_
_entity.id
_entity.type
_entity.pdbx_description
1 polymer ?
#
loop_
_entity_poly.entity_id
_entity_poly.type
_entity_poly.pdbx_seq_one_letter_code
_entity_poly.pdbx_strand_id
1 'polypeptide(L)'
;MTDAGESLARCCEEEYGRYFRAPESPAPCCYDLARAALQARNGHAMTRFYGIFEPLCRGWAATFPGFAHTGEPEPDVFVNTAFTRLYLRINKDTFERFPSLAAILAYLKRCVITAILQHLRRPAPEALEEDTPVAFSSDVEREQIWQRVSALLAAPDDRRLIDLRFRQDIKPAEIAALHPETWPTARHVTVALQRVLYALRKDAELRARFGLSDLSGEGS
;
A
#
# COMPACT_ATOMS: atom_id res chain seq x y z
N MET A 1 -36.26 -12.20 3.37
CA MET A 1 -35.43 -11.40 4.29
C MET A 1 -34.27 -10.88 3.47
N THR A 2 -34.52 -9.82 2.70
CA THR A 2 -33.63 -9.34 1.65
C THR A 2 -32.40 -8.72 2.32
N ASP A 3 -31.27 -9.28 1.95
CA ASP A 3 -29.99 -9.24 2.64
C ASP A 3 -29.40 -7.82 2.74
N ALA A 4 -29.19 -7.36 3.98
CA ALA A 4 -28.54 -6.07 4.25
C ALA A 4 -27.12 -6.02 3.66
N GLY A 5 -26.45 -7.17 3.54
CA GLY A 5 -25.15 -7.29 2.86
C GLY A 5 -25.25 -6.97 1.37
N GLU A 6 -26.23 -7.52 0.67
CA GLU A 6 -26.47 -7.29 -0.76
C GLU A 6 -26.83 -5.83 -1.07
N SER A 7 -27.63 -5.21 -0.18
CA SER A 7 -28.00 -3.80 -0.32
C SER A 7 -26.80 -2.86 -0.16
N LEU A 8 -25.92 -3.16 0.81
CA LEU A 8 -24.66 -2.43 1.00
C LEU A 8 -23.67 -2.68 -0.14
N ALA A 9 -23.60 -3.90 -0.65
CA ALA A 9 -22.72 -4.27 -1.76
C ALA A 9 -23.07 -3.49 -3.03
N ARG A 10 -24.35 -3.48 -3.42
CA ARG A 10 -24.81 -2.72 -4.59
C ARG A 10 -24.53 -1.22 -4.45
N CYS A 11 -24.80 -0.63 -3.27
CA CYS A 11 -24.49 0.77 -3.03
C CYS A 11 -22.96 1.03 -3.07
N CYS A 12 -22.16 0.12 -2.52
CA CYS A 12 -20.71 0.23 -2.59
C CYS A 12 -20.19 0.15 -4.03
N GLU A 13 -20.72 -0.72 -4.89
CA GLU A 13 -20.33 -0.79 -6.29
C GLU A 13 -20.55 0.55 -7.03
N GLU A 14 -21.66 1.24 -6.74
CA GLU A 14 -21.97 2.57 -7.27
C GLU A 14 -21.06 3.68 -6.69
N GLU A 15 -20.71 3.58 -5.40
CA GLU A 15 -19.75 4.48 -4.76
C GLU A 15 -18.32 4.25 -5.23
N TYR A 16 -17.94 3.01 -5.47
CA TYR A 16 -16.59 2.60 -5.83
C TYR A 16 -16.10 3.31 -7.10
N GLY A 17 -16.96 3.39 -8.12
CA GLY A 17 -16.67 4.13 -9.34
C GLY A 17 -16.47 5.63 -9.13
N ARG A 18 -17.13 6.24 -8.13
CA ARG A 18 -16.98 7.66 -7.77
C ARG A 18 -15.74 7.89 -6.91
N TYR A 19 -15.51 7.02 -5.93
CA TYR A 19 -14.34 7.04 -5.05
C TYR A 19 -13.04 6.95 -5.85
N PHE A 20 -13.01 6.15 -6.91
CA PHE A 20 -11.82 6.03 -7.77
C PHE A 20 -11.51 7.29 -8.58
N ARG A 21 -12.53 8.09 -8.92
CA ARG A 21 -12.36 9.37 -9.61
C ARG A 21 -11.91 10.48 -8.65
N ALA A 22 -12.33 10.39 -7.39
CA ALA A 22 -11.98 11.34 -6.34
C ALA A 22 -11.90 10.62 -4.98
N PRO A 23 -10.70 10.16 -4.56
CA PRO A 23 -10.51 9.41 -3.31
C PRO A 23 -10.84 10.18 -2.02
N GLU A 24 -11.05 11.50 -2.13
CA GLU A 24 -11.58 12.36 -1.05
C GLU A 24 -13.08 12.15 -0.82
N SER A 25 -13.79 11.57 -1.79
CA SER A 25 -15.25 11.44 -1.73
C SER A 25 -15.62 10.42 -0.66
N PRO A 26 -16.49 10.79 0.28
CA PRO A 26 -16.97 9.84 1.27
C PRO A 26 -17.67 8.67 0.55
N ALA A 27 -17.31 7.45 0.96
CA ALA A 27 -17.90 6.20 0.48
C ALA A 27 -18.53 5.46 1.66
N PRO A 28 -19.63 5.99 2.24
CA PRO A 28 -20.25 5.44 3.44
C PRO A 28 -20.76 4.01 3.24
N CYS A 29 -21.35 3.68 2.08
CA CYS A 29 -21.80 2.31 1.83
C CYS A 29 -20.63 1.32 1.75
N CYS A 30 -19.53 1.70 1.10
CA CYS A 30 -18.34 0.85 1.08
C CYS A 30 -17.68 0.70 2.47
N TYR A 31 -17.70 1.76 3.28
CA TYR A 31 -17.19 1.70 4.65
C TYR A 31 -18.09 0.84 5.56
N ASP A 32 -19.41 0.93 5.41
CA ASP A 32 -20.37 0.10 6.14
C ASP A 32 -20.31 -1.36 5.70
N LEU A 33 -20.08 -1.63 4.40
CA LEU A 33 -19.80 -2.98 3.90
C LEU A 33 -18.52 -3.54 4.53
N ALA A 34 -17.45 -2.74 4.60
CA ALA A 34 -16.21 -3.13 5.26
C ALA A 34 -16.43 -3.39 6.76
N ARG A 35 -17.28 -2.59 7.43
CA ARG A 35 -17.68 -2.81 8.82
C ARG A 35 -18.41 -4.15 8.98
N ALA A 36 -19.39 -4.44 8.12
CA ALA A 36 -20.11 -5.71 8.15
C ALA A 36 -19.18 -6.91 7.91
N ALA A 37 -18.29 -6.82 6.93
CA ALA A 37 -17.34 -7.86 6.57
C ALA A 37 -16.30 -8.12 7.67
N LEU A 38 -15.65 -7.05 8.14
CA LEU A 38 -14.48 -7.13 9.00
C LEU A 38 -14.84 -7.03 10.48
N GLN A 39 -15.65 -6.06 10.89
CA GLN A 39 -15.99 -5.87 12.30
C GLN A 39 -17.03 -6.90 12.77
N ALA A 40 -18.14 -7.03 12.03
CA ALA A 40 -19.24 -7.93 12.38
C ALA A 40 -19.01 -9.39 11.95
N ARG A 41 -17.88 -9.67 11.27
CA ARG A 41 -17.50 -11.01 10.77
C ARG A 41 -18.58 -11.66 9.90
N ASN A 42 -19.35 -10.85 9.16
CA ASN A 42 -20.38 -11.37 8.27
C ASN A 42 -19.74 -11.95 7.01
N GLY A 43 -19.87 -13.27 6.83
CA GLY A 43 -19.28 -13.99 5.69
C GLY A 43 -19.80 -13.53 4.32
N HIS A 44 -21.10 -13.21 4.20
CA HIS A 44 -21.67 -12.74 2.94
C HIS A 44 -21.13 -11.36 2.56
N ALA A 45 -21.09 -10.43 3.54
CA ALA A 45 -20.47 -9.12 3.35
C ALA A 45 -18.98 -9.24 3.00
N MET A 46 -18.26 -10.20 3.59
CA MET A 46 -16.85 -10.47 3.28
C MET A 46 -16.67 -10.93 1.82
N THR A 47 -17.52 -11.84 1.34
CA THR A 47 -17.50 -12.28 -0.07
C THR A 47 -17.71 -11.11 -1.02
N ARG A 48 -18.68 -10.23 -0.73
CA ARG A 48 -18.93 -9.04 -1.55
C ARG A 48 -17.78 -8.02 -1.47
N PHE A 49 -17.27 -7.76 -0.28
CA PHE A 49 -16.11 -6.88 -0.08
C PHE A 49 -14.88 -7.37 -0.86
N TYR A 50 -14.59 -8.67 -0.78
CA TYR A 50 -13.52 -9.29 -1.57
C TYR A 50 -13.76 -9.08 -3.07
N GLY A 51 -14.94 -9.42 -3.59
CA GLY A 51 -15.25 -9.28 -5.03
C GLY A 51 -15.11 -7.84 -5.56
N ILE A 52 -15.47 -6.84 -4.75
CA ILE A 52 -15.39 -5.42 -5.14
C ILE A 52 -13.93 -4.93 -5.17
N PHE A 53 -13.12 -5.30 -4.18
CA PHE A 53 -11.76 -4.76 -3.98
C PHE A 53 -10.64 -5.67 -4.46
N GLU A 54 -10.92 -6.89 -4.91
CA GLU A 54 -9.94 -7.80 -5.48
C GLU A 54 -9.29 -7.24 -6.76
N PRO A 55 -10.03 -6.67 -7.74
CA PRO A 55 -9.42 -6.15 -8.97
C PRO A 55 -8.47 -4.98 -8.69
N LEU A 56 -8.77 -4.21 -7.64
CA LEU A 56 -7.91 -3.14 -7.14
C LEU A 56 -6.57 -3.69 -6.63
N CYS A 57 -6.63 -4.74 -5.82
CA CYS A 57 -5.43 -5.37 -5.26
C CYS A 57 -4.58 -6.00 -6.35
N ARG A 58 -5.20 -6.64 -7.36
CA ARG A 58 -4.51 -7.11 -8.56
C ARG A 58 -3.78 -5.99 -9.28
N GLY A 59 -4.46 -4.86 -9.50
CA GLY A 59 -3.87 -3.68 -10.14
C GLY A 59 -2.66 -3.14 -9.36
N TRP A 60 -2.73 -3.09 -8.03
CA TRP A 60 -1.59 -2.69 -7.20
C TRP A 60 -0.41 -3.67 -7.29
N ALA A 61 -0.67 -4.97 -7.30
CA ALA A 61 0.36 -5.99 -7.43
C ALA A 61 1.02 -5.93 -8.82
N ALA A 62 0.22 -5.93 -9.89
CA ALA A 62 0.71 -5.93 -11.27
C ALA A 62 1.53 -4.67 -11.60
N THR A 63 1.18 -3.52 -11.01
CA THR A 63 1.94 -2.26 -11.21
C THR A 63 3.13 -2.10 -10.27
N PHE A 64 3.29 -2.97 -9.27
CA PHE A 64 4.41 -2.92 -8.36
C PHE A 64 5.69 -3.47 -9.04
N PRO A 65 6.79 -2.71 -9.13
CA PRO A 65 7.99 -3.13 -9.86
C PRO A 65 8.59 -4.47 -9.41
N GLY A 66 8.42 -4.83 -8.13
CA GLY A 66 8.90 -6.11 -7.60
C GLY A 66 8.12 -7.33 -8.09
N PHE A 67 6.88 -7.17 -8.57
CA PHE A 67 6.04 -8.30 -8.98
C PHE A 67 6.64 -9.07 -10.16
N ALA A 68 7.23 -8.39 -11.14
CA ALA A 68 7.89 -9.05 -12.27
C ALA A 68 9.05 -9.99 -11.87
N HIS A 69 9.58 -9.83 -10.65
CA HIS A 69 10.69 -10.61 -10.12
C HIS A 69 10.25 -11.77 -9.23
N THR A 70 8.95 -11.93 -8.96
CA THR A 70 8.46 -13.01 -8.09
C THR A 70 8.42 -14.37 -8.80
N GLY A 71 8.44 -14.38 -10.13
CA GLY A 71 8.22 -15.57 -10.95
C GLY A 71 6.77 -16.06 -10.99
N GLU A 72 5.85 -15.36 -10.32
CA GLU A 72 4.43 -15.70 -10.31
C GLU A 72 3.76 -15.18 -11.59
N PRO A 73 2.97 -16.00 -12.30
CA PRO A 73 2.29 -15.57 -13.51
C PRO A 73 1.15 -14.57 -13.22
N GLU A 74 0.53 -14.69 -12.04
CA GLU A 74 -0.64 -13.90 -11.65
C GLU A 74 -0.52 -13.42 -10.18
N PRO A 75 -1.11 -12.28 -9.81
CA PRO A 75 -0.98 -11.70 -8.47
C PRO A 75 -1.86 -12.34 -7.39
N ASP A 76 -2.66 -13.36 -7.72
CA ASP A 76 -3.64 -14.02 -6.85
C ASP A 76 -3.12 -14.33 -5.45
N VAL A 77 -1.94 -14.95 -5.36
CA VAL A 77 -1.34 -15.38 -4.09
C VAL A 77 -1.10 -14.18 -3.17
N PHE A 78 -0.65 -13.05 -3.73
CA PHE A 78 -0.38 -11.82 -2.96
C PHE A 78 -1.68 -11.12 -2.55
N VAL A 79 -2.69 -11.13 -3.42
CA VAL A 79 -4.01 -10.57 -3.12
C VAL A 79 -4.67 -11.36 -2.00
N ASN A 80 -4.73 -12.68 -2.11
CA ASN A 80 -5.28 -13.57 -1.08
C ASN A 80 -4.55 -13.39 0.26
N THR A 81 -3.22 -13.36 0.24
CA THR A 81 -2.41 -13.09 1.43
C THR A 81 -2.75 -11.75 2.07
N ALA A 82 -2.97 -10.72 1.26
CA ALA A 82 -3.32 -9.40 1.76
C ALA A 82 -4.71 -9.35 2.41
N PHE A 83 -5.71 -9.99 1.82
CA PHE A 83 -7.05 -10.11 2.40
C PHE A 83 -7.06 -10.94 3.68
N THR A 84 -6.32 -12.05 3.73
CA THR A 84 -6.14 -12.84 4.97
C THR A 84 -5.55 -11.96 6.08
N ARG A 85 -4.50 -11.19 5.78
CA ARG A 85 -3.90 -10.25 6.75
C ARG A 85 -4.85 -9.16 7.19
N LEU A 86 -5.66 -8.62 6.27
CA LEU A 86 -6.67 -7.63 6.59
C LEU A 86 -7.72 -8.20 7.56
N TYR A 87 -8.23 -9.40 7.24
CA TYR A 87 -9.25 -10.07 8.03
C TYR A 87 -8.76 -10.40 9.45
N LEU A 88 -7.52 -10.87 9.57
CA LEU A 88 -6.88 -11.15 10.87
C LEU A 88 -6.57 -9.87 11.65
N ARG A 89 -6.12 -8.80 10.98
CA ARG A 89 -5.76 -7.53 11.64
C ARG A 89 -6.97 -6.76 12.14
N ILE A 90 -8.01 -6.66 11.33
CA ILE A 90 -9.16 -5.82 11.61
C ILE A 90 -10.24 -6.69 12.24
N ASN A 91 -10.46 -6.49 13.54
CA ASN A 91 -11.52 -7.14 14.32
C ASN A 91 -12.38 -6.07 15.04
N LYS A 92 -13.32 -6.53 15.88
CA LYS A 92 -14.24 -5.67 16.63
C LYS A 92 -13.53 -4.54 17.40
N ASP A 93 -12.39 -4.85 18.01
CA ASP A 93 -11.65 -3.96 18.91
C ASP A 93 -10.69 -3.01 18.18
N THR A 94 -10.29 -3.36 16.96
CA THR A 94 -9.33 -2.58 16.18
C THR A 94 -9.97 -1.77 15.05
N PHE A 95 -11.23 -2.05 14.68
CA PHE A 95 -11.88 -1.41 13.53
C PHE A 95 -11.92 0.12 13.66
N GLU A 96 -12.11 0.65 14.86
CA GLU A 96 -12.12 2.11 15.11
C GLU A 96 -10.81 2.81 14.76
N ARG A 97 -9.68 2.09 14.70
CA ARG A 97 -8.38 2.63 14.25
C ARG A 97 -8.35 2.90 12.74
N PHE A 98 -9.37 2.47 12.00
CA PHE A 98 -9.52 2.66 10.57
C PHE A 98 -10.77 3.50 10.31
N PRO A 99 -10.71 4.83 10.50
CA PRO A 99 -11.90 5.69 10.54
C PRO A 99 -12.57 5.89 9.18
N SER A 100 -12.01 5.35 8.09
CA SER A 100 -12.51 5.51 6.74
C SER A 100 -12.14 4.34 5.83
N LEU A 101 -12.86 4.22 4.71
CA LEU A 101 -12.51 3.28 3.65
C LEU A 101 -11.08 3.49 3.14
N ALA A 102 -10.64 4.74 3.02
CA ALA A 102 -9.29 5.08 2.59
C ALA A 102 -8.21 4.47 3.50
N ALA A 103 -8.41 4.52 4.83
CA ALA A 103 -7.49 3.92 5.79
C ALA A 103 -7.43 2.38 5.65
N ILE A 104 -8.58 1.74 5.44
CA ILE A 104 -8.67 0.29 5.20
C ILE A 104 -7.93 -0.09 3.91
N LEU A 105 -8.20 0.61 2.80
CA LEU A 105 -7.57 0.35 1.51
C LEU A 105 -6.07 0.66 1.52
N ALA A 106 -5.62 1.69 2.24
CA ALA A 106 -4.20 1.98 2.42
C ALA A 106 -3.49 0.83 3.15
N TYR A 107 -4.10 0.28 4.20
CA TYR A 107 -3.57 -0.89 4.88
C TYR A 107 -3.55 -2.13 3.99
N LEU A 108 -4.64 -2.38 3.25
CA LEU A 108 -4.72 -3.49 2.31
C LEU A 108 -3.63 -3.41 1.22
N LYS A 109 -3.41 -2.23 0.65
CA LYS A 109 -2.32 -1.98 -0.30
C LYS A 109 -0.94 -2.28 0.29
N ARG A 110 -0.70 -1.86 1.54
CA ARG A 110 0.55 -2.20 2.26
C ARG A 110 0.70 -3.71 2.43
N CYS A 111 -0.38 -4.43 2.75
CA CYS A 111 -0.36 -5.88 2.84
C CYS A 111 0.04 -6.56 1.52
N VAL A 112 -0.51 -6.10 0.38
CA VAL A 112 -0.15 -6.61 -0.96
C VAL A 112 1.35 -6.42 -1.24
N ILE A 113 1.84 -5.18 -1.08
CA ILE A 113 3.26 -4.86 -1.34
C ILE A 113 4.18 -5.66 -0.40
N THR A 114 3.80 -5.78 0.87
CA THR A 114 4.58 -6.54 1.86
C THR A 114 4.63 -8.02 1.52
N ALA A 115 3.53 -8.61 1.03
CA ALA A 115 3.51 -10.01 0.60
C ALA A 115 4.48 -10.26 -0.57
N ILE A 116 4.49 -9.36 -1.56
CA ILE A 116 5.43 -9.44 -2.68
C ILE A 116 6.87 -9.32 -2.19
N LEU A 117 7.19 -8.32 -1.36
CA LEU A 117 8.54 -8.13 -0.83
C LEU A 117 9.02 -9.30 0.01
N GLN A 118 8.14 -9.94 0.79
CA GLN A 118 8.49 -11.12 1.57
C GLN A 118 8.78 -12.34 0.69
N HIS A 119 8.03 -12.51 -0.40
CA HIS A 119 8.30 -13.55 -1.38
C HIS A 119 9.67 -13.37 -2.03
N LEU A 120 10.02 -12.15 -2.41
CA LEU A 120 11.34 -11.82 -2.98
C LEU A 120 12.51 -11.99 -1.98
N ARG A 121 12.23 -11.94 -0.67
CA ARG A 121 13.25 -12.10 0.39
C ARG A 121 13.50 -13.56 0.75
N ARG A 122 12.64 -14.49 0.33
CA ARG A 122 12.87 -15.90 0.59
C ARG A 122 14.08 -16.37 -0.24
N PRO A 123 15.13 -16.91 0.39
CA PRO A 123 16.16 -17.61 -0.38
C PRO A 123 15.53 -18.79 -1.13
N ALA A 124 16.13 -19.18 -2.25
CA ALA A 124 15.72 -20.35 -3.04
C ALA A 124 15.51 -21.58 -2.13
N PRO A 125 14.57 -22.48 -2.46
CA PRO A 125 13.87 -23.29 -1.47
C PRO A 125 14.76 -24.36 -0.86
N GLU A 126 15.20 -24.14 0.37
CA GLU A 126 15.42 -25.18 1.36
C GLU A 126 14.77 -24.74 2.68
N ALA A 127 13.91 -25.63 3.20
CA ALA A 127 13.15 -25.56 4.45
C ALA A 127 11.99 -24.54 4.53
N LEU A 128 10.77 -25.07 4.41
CA LEU A 128 9.57 -24.49 5.01
C LEU A 128 9.72 -24.55 6.54
N GLU A 129 10.03 -23.42 7.17
CA GLU A 129 9.69 -23.22 8.57
C GLU A 129 8.42 -22.38 8.65
N GLU A 130 7.36 -23.04 9.14
CA GLU A 130 6.12 -22.44 9.62
C GLU A 130 6.40 -21.56 10.86
N ASP A 131 5.63 -20.48 10.99
CA ASP A 131 5.62 -19.56 12.14
C ASP A 131 6.89 -18.73 12.41
N THR A 132 7.30 -17.90 11.44
CA THR A 132 7.92 -16.61 11.81
C THR A 132 6.83 -15.57 12.08
N PRO A 133 6.73 -15.02 13.31
CA PRO A 133 5.87 -13.88 13.55
C PRO A 133 6.29 -12.76 12.61
N VAL A 134 5.32 -12.18 11.90
CA VAL A 134 5.52 -11.03 11.02
C VAL A 134 6.02 -9.88 11.88
N ALA A 135 7.34 -9.77 12.03
CA ALA A 135 7.98 -8.60 12.57
C ALA A 135 7.67 -7.47 11.58
N PHE A 136 6.66 -6.66 11.92
CA PHE A 136 6.63 -5.29 11.47
C PHE A 136 8.04 -4.76 11.68
N SER A 137 8.70 -4.37 10.58
CA SER A 137 10.05 -3.77 10.61
C SER A 137 10.17 -2.94 11.88
N SER A 138 11.11 -3.32 12.76
CA SER A 138 11.26 -2.68 14.06
C SER A 138 11.36 -1.17 13.86
N ASP A 139 10.88 -0.37 14.81
CA ASP A 139 10.97 1.09 14.68
C ASP A 139 12.43 1.54 14.45
N VAL A 140 13.40 0.75 14.92
CA VAL A 140 14.84 0.88 14.68
C VAL A 140 15.22 0.71 13.21
N GLU A 141 14.70 -0.29 12.50
CA GLU A 141 14.94 -0.45 11.06
C GLU A 141 14.32 0.68 10.24
N ARG A 142 13.11 1.11 10.60
CA ARG A 142 12.45 2.24 9.95
C ARG A 142 13.24 3.53 10.11
N GLU A 143 13.78 3.76 11.29
CA GLU A 143 14.61 4.93 11.57
C GLU A 143 15.94 4.88 10.80
N GLN A 144 16.59 3.71 10.72
CA GLN A 144 17.81 3.53 9.92
C GLN A 144 17.57 3.77 8.42
N ILE A 145 16.45 3.27 7.89
CA ILE A 145 16.06 3.54 6.49
C ILE A 145 15.82 5.04 6.30
N TRP A 146 15.16 5.68 7.26
CA TRP A 146 14.90 7.11 7.18
C TRP A 146 16.16 7.97 7.25
N GLN A 147 17.13 7.59 8.08
CA GLN A 147 18.44 8.24 8.15
C GLN A 147 19.19 8.12 6.83
N ARG A 148 19.17 6.94 6.20
CA ARG A 148 19.80 6.72 4.88
C ARG A 148 19.12 7.54 3.78
N VAL A 149 17.79 7.51 3.71
CA VAL A 149 17.00 8.33 2.76
C VAL A 149 17.31 9.81 2.97
N SER A 150 17.37 10.27 4.23
CA SER A 150 17.70 11.66 4.55
C SER A 150 19.13 12.05 4.15
N ALA A 151 20.09 11.13 4.27
CA ALA A 151 21.47 11.35 3.85
C ALA A 151 21.61 11.49 2.32
N LEU A 152 20.81 10.73 1.55
CA LEU A 152 20.82 10.76 0.08
C LEU A 152 20.15 12.01 -0.50
N LEU A 153 19.22 12.62 0.23
CA LEU A 153 18.53 13.82 -0.19
C LEU A 153 19.24 15.05 0.38
N ALA A 154 20.12 15.65 -0.42
CA ALA A 154 20.88 16.82 0.00
C ALA A 154 19.99 18.09 0.15
N ALA A 155 18.93 18.20 -0.63
CA ALA A 155 18.04 19.36 -0.59
C ALA A 155 17.07 19.27 0.62
N PRO A 156 16.98 20.33 1.46
CA PRO A 156 16.04 20.38 2.58
C PRO A 156 14.59 20.16 2.14
N ASP A 157 14.23 20.70 0.97
CA ASP A 157 12.90 20.57 0.40
C ASP A 157 12.59 19.13 -0.01
N ASP A 158 13.57 18.39 -0.53
CA ASP A 158 13.39 16.99 -0.91
C ASP A 158 13.18 16.10 0.32
N ARG A 159 13.89 16.37 1.43
CA ARG A 159 13.68 15.68 2.72
C ARG A 159 12.27 15.96 3.25
N ARG A 160 11.87 17.22 3.26
CA ARG A 160 10.53 17.65 3.70
C ARG A 160 9.44 17.03 2.83
N LEU A 161 9.65 16.97 1.52
CA LEU A 161 8.70 16.39 0.58
C LEU A 161 8.46 14.90 0.85
N ILE A 162 9.51 14.12 1.10
CA ILE A 162 9.35 12.70 1.42
C ILE A 162 8.72 12.51 2.79
N ASP A 163 9.03 13.37 3.76
CA ASP A 163 8.38 13.33 5.07
C ASP A 163 6.87 13.55 4.96
N LEU A 164 6.46 14.65 4.32
CA LEU A 164 5.06 14.99 4.07
C LEU A 164 4.35 13.87 3.30
N ARG A 165 4.99 13.32 2.26
CA ARG A 165 4.35 12.33 1.39
C ARG A 165 4.28 10.93 1.99
N PHE A 166 5.34 10.46 2.65
CA PHE A 166 5.48 9.06 3.05
C PHE A 166 5.36 8.82 4.56
N ARG A 167 5.71 9.80 5.40
CA ARG A 167 5.48 9.70 6.86
C ARG A 167 4.11 10.26 7.22
N GLN A 168 3.72 11.39 6.63
CA GLN A 168 2.45 12.08 6.96
C GLN A 168 1.30 11.75 5.99
N ASP A 169 1.58 11.00 4.91
CA ASP A 169 0.62 10.57 3.87
C ASP A 169 -0.19 11.70 3.21
N ILE A 170 0.38 12.91 3.17
CA ILE A 170 -0.25 14.09 2.56
C ILE A 170 -0.16 13.98 1.03
N LYS A 171 -1.22 14.34 0.32
CA LYS A 171 -1.26 14.20 -1.15
C LYS A 171 -0.53 15.35 -1.85
N PRO A 172 -0.04 15.16 -3.10
CA PRO A 172 0.68 16.20 -3.82
C PRO A 172 -0.07 17.53 -3.99
N ALA A 173 -1.40 17.50 -4.12
CA ALA A 173 -2.21 18.71 -4.21
C ALA A 173 -2.28 19.46 -2.88
N GLU A 174 -2.37 18.74 -1.77
CA GLU A 174 -2.39 19.30 -0.41
C GLU A 174 -1.01 19.84 -0.02
N ILE A 175 0.07 19.15 -0.40
CA ILE A 175 1.46 19.64 -0.21
C ILE A 175 1.64 20.98 -0.91
N ALA A 176 1.14 21.12 -2.15
CA ALA A 176 1.21 22.39 -2.88
C ALA A 176 0.37 23.50 -2.25
N ALA A 177 -0.77 23.16 -1.64
CA ALA A 177 -1.62 24.11 -0.94
C ALA A 177 -1.02 24.56 0.41
N LEU A 178 -0.32 23.66 1.11
CA LEU A 178 0.34 23.94 2.40
C LEU A 178 1.68 24.66 2.24
N HIS A 179 2.37 24.41 1.13
CA HIS A 179 3.70 24.97 0.84
C HIS A 179 3.78 25.60 -0.56
N PRO A 180 2.93 26.58 -0.88
CA PRO A 180 2.91 27.21 -2.20
C PRO A 180 4.21 27.96 -2.53
N GLU A 181 4.96 28.38 -1.51
CA GLU A 181 6.28 29.03 -1.63
C GLU A 181 7.36 28.11 -2.19
N THR A 182 7.24 26.80 -1.94
CA THR A 182 8.23 25.78 -2.35
C THR A 182 7.72 24.97 -3.54
N TRP A 183 6.43 24.61 -3.53
CA TRP A 183 5.77 23.89 -4.62
C TRP A 183 4.46 24.57 -5.01
N PRO A 184 4.50 25.52 -5.96
CA PRO A 184 3.33 26.32 -6.33
C PRO A 184 2.14 25.51 -6.87
N THR A 185 2.39 24.30 -7.40
CA THR A 185 1.33 23.44 -7.94
C THR A 185 1.60 21.96 -7.66
N ALA A 186 0.55 21.14 -7.68
CA ALA A 186 0.64 19.68 -7.56
C ALA A 186 1.60 19.04 -8.60
N ARG A 187 1.76 19.67 -9.77
CA ARG A 187 2.71 19.25 -10.79
C ARG A 187 4.16 19.44 -10.33
N HIS A 188 4.49 20.55 -9.68
CA HIS A 188 5.82 20.77 -9.09
C HIS A 188 6.14 19.73 -8.02
N VAL A 189 5.16 19.39 -7.18
CA VAL A 189 5.30 18.32 -6.18
C VAL A 189 5.56 16.96 -6.86
N THR A 190 4.82 16.65 -7.93
CA THR A 190 4.98 15.39 -8.67
C THR A 190 6.37 15.27 -9.33
N VAL A 191 6.86 16.36 -9.94
CA VAL A 191 8.21 16.39 -10.55
C VAL A 191 9.30 16.26 -9.49
N ALA A 192 9.16 16.96 -8.35
CA ALA A 192 10.10 16.83 -7.24
C ALA A 192 10.11 15.40 -6.67
N LEU A 193 8.94 14.76 -6.52
CA LEU A 193 8.84 13.35 -6.12
C LEU A 193 9.52 12.42 -7.13
N GLN A 194 9.36 12.63 -8.43
CA GLN A 194 10.03 11.82 -9.46
C GLN A 194 11.55 11.96 -9.37
N ARG A 195 12.08 13.17 -9.20
CA ARG A 195 13.51 13.41 -9.00
C ARG A 195 14.04 12.68 -7.78
N VAL A 196 13.34 12.80 -6.65
CA VAL A 196 13.72 12.15 -5.40
C VAL A 196 13.69 10.62 -5.54
N LEU A 197 12.59 10.06 -6.05
CA LEU A 197 12.45 8.61 -6.25
C LEU A 197 13.50 8.08 -7.22
N TYR A 198 13.87 8.85 -8.24
CA TYR A 198 14.95 8.49 -9.16
C TYR A 198 16.31 8.42 -8.45
N ALA A 199 16.62 9.40 -7.60
CA ALA A 199 17.86 9.40 -6.80
C ALA A 199 17.90 8.21 -5.82
N LEU A 200 16.80 7.94 -5.12
CA LEU A 200 16.71 6.82 -4.18
C LEU A 200 16.82 5.46 -4.88
N ARG A 201 16.28 5.32 -6.09
CA ARG A 201 16.40 4.08 -6.90
C ARG A 201 17.81 3.77 -7.37
N LYS A 202 18.70 4.77 -7.40
CA LYS A 202 20.11 4.60 -7.81
C LYS A 202 21.04 4.22 -6.65
N ASP A 203 20.59 4.31 -5.41
CA ASP A 203 21.43 3.99 -4.25
C ASP A 203 21.57 2.46 -4.10
N ALA A 204 22.81 1.96 -4.25
CA ALA A 204 23.12 0.54 -4.20
C ALA A 204 22.78 -0.10 -2.84
N GLU A 205 22.90 0.64 -1.75
CA GLU A 205 22.61 0.14 -0.40
C GLU A 205 21.09 -0.02 -0.18
N LEU A 206 20.29 0.97 -0.57
CA LEU A 206 18.83 0.84 -0.58
C LEU A 206 18.40 -0.30 -1.52
N ARG A 207 18.98 -0.40 -2.71
CA ARG A 207 18.70 -1.51 -3.64
C ARG A 207 18.98 -2.86 -2.98
N ALA A 208 20.17 -3.06 -2.41
CA ALA A 208 20.55 -4.29 -1.75
C ALA A 208 19.66 -4.62 -0.55
N ARG A 209 19.34 -3.64 0.29
CA ARG A 209 18.51 -3.81 1.48
C ARG A 209 17.04 -4.12 1.15
N PHE A 210 16.57 -3.74 -0.04
CA PHE A 210 15.25 -4.08 -0.56
C PHE A 210 15.25 -5.27 -1.54
N GLY A 211 16.38 -5.96 -1.73
CA GLY A 211 16.48 -7.10 -2.64
C GLY A 211 16.36 -6.73 -4.13
N LEU A 212 16.71 -5.49 -4.49
CA LEU A 212 16.65 -4.92 -5.84
C LEU A 212 18.03 -4.86 -6.52
N SER A 213 19.04 -5.57 -6.02
CA SER A 213 20.41 -5.57 -6.54
C SER A 213 20.49 -6.12 -7.97
N ASP A 214 20.73 -5.18 -8.88
CA ASP A 214 21.24 -5.22 -10.26
C ASP A 214 21.13 -6.49 -11.13
N LEU A 215 20.19 -6.42 -12.09
CA LEU A 215 20.32 -6.90 -13.47
C LEU A 215 21.28 -6.02 -14.30
N SER A 216 22.41 -5.59 -13.74
CA SER A 216 23.49 -5.01 -14.53
C SER A 216 24.33 -6.17 -15.06
N GLY A 217 23.72 -7.00 -15.91
CA GLY A 217 24.44 -7.96 -16.73
C GLY A 217 25.26 -7.19 -17.75
N GLU A 218 26.56 -7.16 -17.50
CA GLU A 218 27.61 -6.68 -18.38
C GLU A 218 27.42 -7.28 -19.78
N GLY A 219 27.27 -6.42 -20.77
CA GLY A 219 27.53 -6.79 -22.16
C GLY A 219 29.03 -6.97 -22.31
N SER A 220 29.44 -8.19 -22.62
CA SER A 220 30.74 -8.50 -23.20
C SER A 220 30.56 -9.40 -24.41
#